data_AF-A0A843KF41-F1
#
_entry.id   AF-A0A843KF41-F1
#
_cell.length_a   1.000
_cell.length_b   1.000
_cell.length_c   1.000
_cell.angle_alpha   90.00
_cell.angle_beta   90.00
_cell.angle_gamma   90.00
#
_symmetry.space_group_name_H-M   'P 1'
#
loop_
_entity.id
_entity.type
_entity.pdbx_description
1 polymer ?
#
loop_
_entity_poly.entity_id
_entity_poly.type
_entity_poly.pdbx_seq_one_letter_code
_entity_poly.pdbx_strand_id
1 'polypeptide(L)'
;MITLTPDDVRARFGPLFSMKYLAMVDQNAGLAEIREHCRARGTIEWDAANRIRAGGAIRSCHVEGTTMTMLARLGLSPAKFGAAGREIGGQALEGVEVDGDEVVTTWSGIAGAGVGVAACLTQAPGVIRAEYPSEDDLRIGGARVCRVRIVSPLYEKVTIGIDDTDTREEGATWVLALKCAEACTIPGVEYLDMRLVQLNPAVPKKTTNCVGSALNFAVRPGRVDALLEYVRDFIESEAVSKDTGIAVYRGIAFAEESSYARRVKTELLTLEEAEAEAARMGVRFIDSNRRKGRIGALGAVLWGNKGVEAAGLYGETF
;
A
#
# COMPACT_ATOMS: atom_id res chain seq x y z
N MET A 1 0.20 -30.87 -9.63
CA MET A 1 0.54 -29.60 -8.97
C MET A 1 1.92 -29.74 -8.34
N ILE A 2 2.82 -28.84 -8.67
CA ILE A 2 4.22 -28.81 -8.21
C ILE A 2 4.37 -27.58 -7.32
N THR A 3 4.92 -27.75 -6.13
CA THR A 3 5.07 -26.67 -5.16
C THR A 3 6.55 -26.41 -4.94
N LEU A 4 6.97 -25.16 -5.09
CA LEU A 4 8.35 -24.72 -4.91
C LEU A 4 8.41 -23.55 -3.93
N THR A 5 9.40 -23.56 -3.03
CA THR A 5 9.74 -22.38 -2.22
C THR A 5 10.49 -21.35 -3.06
N PRO A 6 10.60 -20.08 -2.62
CA PRO A 6 11.43 -19.08 -3.31
C PRO A 6 12.88 -19.55 -3.57
N ASP A 7 13.46 -20.32 -2.64
CA ASP A 7 14.82 -20.86 -2.79
C ASP A 7 14.89 -21.98 -3.84
N ASP A 8 13.88 -22.85 -3.92
CA ASP A 8 13.78 -23.87 -4.98
C ASP A 8 13.63 -23.23 -6.36
N VAL A 9 12.79 -22.19 -6.48
CA VAL A 9 12.62 -21.43 -7.71
C VAL A 9 13.93 -20.76 -8.11
N ARG A 10 14.65 -20.17 -7.15
CA ARG A 10 15.97 -19.57 -7.37
C ARG A 10 17.01 -20.60 -7.80
N ALA A 11 17.02 -21.79 -7.19
CA ALA A 11 17.90 -22.88 -7.59
C ALA A 11 17.62 -23.34 -9.03
N ARG A 12 16.35 -23.33 -9.46
CA ARG A 12 15.93 -23.75 -10.80
C ARG A 12 16.21 -22.70 -11.89
N PHE A 13 15.86 -21.45 -11.65
CA PHE A 13 15.90 -20.39 -12.68
C PHE A 13 17.04 -19.39 -12.52
N GLY A 14 17.83 -19.52 -11.44
CA GLY A 14 18.80 -18.53 -11.04
C GLY A 14 18.17 -17.32 -10.33
N PRO A 15 19.00 -16.46 -9.71
CA PRO A 15 18.52 -15.25 -9.04
C PRO A 15 17.96 -14.25 -10.06
N LEU A 16 16.77 -13.74 -9.77
CA LEU A 16 16.08 -12.72 -10.57
C LEU A 16 15.88 -11.42 -9.77
N PHE A 17 14.99 -10.54 -10.25
CA PHE A 17 15.02 -9.12 -9.93
C PHE A 17 13.96 -8.66 -8.90
N SER A 18 13.07 -9.54 -8.45
CA SER A 18 12.03 -9.17 -7.48
C SER A 18 12.63 -8.98 -6.07
N MET A 19 12.25 -7.87 -5.44
CA MET A 19 12.76 -7.41 -4.15
C MET A 19 11.73 -7.52 -3.04
N LYS A 20 10.43 -7.47 -3.36
CA LYS A 20 9.35 -7.61 -2.38
C LYS A 20 8.03 -7.99 -3.05
N TYR A 21 7.25 -8.82 -2.38
CA TYR A 21 5.87 -9.12 -2.71
C TYR A 21 5.01 -9.12 -1.44
N LEU A 22 4.03 -8.22 -1.37
CA LEU A 22 3.09 -8.16 -0.25
C LEU A 22 1.66 -8.14 -0.79
N ALA A 23 0.76 -8.83 -0.11
CA ALA A 23 -0.67 -8.79 -0.39
C ALA A 23 -1.42 -8.35 0.87
N MET A 24 -1.97 -7.14 0.84
CA MET A 24 -2.91 -6.68 1.85
C MET A 24 -4.34 -6.93 1.38
N VAL A 25 -5.23 -7.33 2.28
CA VAL A 25 -6.63 -7.62 1.96
C VAL A 25 -7.58 -6.85 2.87
N ASP A 26 -8.64 -6.34 2.27
CA ASP A 26 -9.80 -5.77 2.93
C ASP A 26 -11.02 -6.60 2.53
N GLN A 27 -11.36 -7.60 3.36
CA GLN A 27 -12.44 -8.54 3.05
C GLN A 27 -13.81 -7.84 3.05
N ASN A 28 -13.99 -6.81 3.88
CA ASN A 28 -15.24 -6.05 3.95
C ASN A 28 -15.48 -5.27 2.65
N ALA A 29 -14.42 -4.69 2.07
CA ALA A 29 -14.50 -4.00 0.79
C ALA A 29 -14.45 -4.94 -0.43
N GLY A 30 -14.09 -6.21 -0.24
CA GLY A 30 -13.85 -7.16 -1.34
C GLY A 30 -12.64 -6.78 -2.19
N LEU A 31 -11.61 -6.19 -1.57
CA LEU A 31 -10.43 -5.64 -2.23
C LEU A 31 -9.13 -6.26 -1.72
N ALA A 32 -8.13 -6.26 -2.58
CA ALA A 32 -6.73 -6.50 -2.22
C ALA A 32 -5.84 -5.40 -2.80
N GLU A 33 -4.79 -5.05 -2.06
CA GLU A 33 -3.69 -4.21 -2.52
C GLU A 33 -2.43 -5.08 -2.56
N ILE A 34 -1.90 -5.29 -3.76
CA ILE A 34 -0.67 -6.07 -3.96
C ILE A 34 0.46 -5.11 -4.26
N ARG A 35 1.54 -5.17 -3.49
CA ARG A 35 2.74 -4.37 -3.70
C ARG A 35 3.89 -5.24 -4.18
N GLU A 36 4.43 -4.85 -5.33
CA GLU A 36 5.60 -5.45 -5.96
C GLU A 36 6.74 -4.44 -6.00
N HIS A 37 7.93 -4.86 -5.62
CA HIS A 37 9.14 -4.07 -5.79
C HIS A 37 10.12 -4.85 -6.66
N CYS A 38 10.54 -4.27 -7.78
CA CYS A 38 11.56 -4.83 -8.67
C CYS A 38 12.86 -4.02 -8.56
N ARG A 39 14.01 -4.57 -8.97
CA ARG A 39 15.24 -3.77 -9.14
C ARG A 39 15.19 -2.82 -10.33
N ALA A 40 14.31 -3.07 -11.30
CA ALA A 40 14.32 -2.39 -12.60
C ALA A 40 12.97 -1.74 -12.93
N ARG A 41 12.99 -0.42 -13.14
CA ARG A 41 11.80 0.38 -13.44
C ARG A 41 11.10 -0.02 -14.74
N GLY A 42 11.84 -0.24 -15.83
CA GLY A 42 11.23 -0.58 -17.12
C GLY A 42 10.40 -1.87 -17.08
N THR A 43 10.77 -2.83 -16.23
CA THR A 43 10.01 -4.08 -16.06
C THR A 43 8.67 -3.82 -15.38
N ILE A 44 8.65 -3.10 -14.26
CA ILE A 44 7.43 -2.85 -13.49
C ILE A 44 6.43 -1.96 -14.27
N GLU A 45 6.92 -1.02 -15.08
CA GLU A 45 6.09 -0.18 -15.96
C GLU A 45 5.42 -1.00 -17.07
N TRP A 46 6.19 -1.86 -17.73
CA TRP A 46 5.66 -2.77 -18.74
C TRP A 46 4.67 -3.76 -18.12
N ASP A 47 4.97 -4.23 -16.91
CA ASP A 47 4.12 -5.14 -16.17
C ASP A 47 2.76 -4.52 -15.84
N ALA A 48 2.77 -3.31 -15.28
CA ALA A 48 1.57 -2.54 -14.99
C ALA A 48 0.68 -2.38 -16.22
N ALA A 49 1.26 -1.93 -17.34
CA ALA A 49 0.53 -1.72 -18.58
C ALA A 49 -0.11 -3.02 -19.12
N ASN A 50 0.61 -4.14 -19.03
CA ASN A 50 0.09 -5.42 -19.51
C ASN A 50 -0.99 -6.00 -18.61
N ARG A 51 -0.84 -5.89 -17.29
CA ARG A 51 -1.83 -6.38 -16.32
C ARG A 51 -3.12 -5.57 -16.37
N ILE A 52 -3.04 -4.25 -16.48
CA ILE A 52 -4.21 -3.38 -16.73
C ILE A 52 -4.92 -3.80 -18.02
N ARG A 53 -4.14 -4.00 -19.10
CA ARG A 53 -4.70 -4.36 -20.40
C ARG A 53 -5.38 -5.73 -20.40
N ALA A 54 -4.82 -6.71 -19.68
CA ALA A 54 -5.41 -8.03 -19.53
C ALA A 54 -6.71 -8.00 -18.71
N GLY A 55 -6.91 -7.00 -17.86
CA GLY A 55 -8.01 -6.96 -16.91
C GLY A 55 -7.83 -8.01 -15.82
N GLY A 56 -8.74 -8.98 -15.74
CA GLY A 56 -8.74 -9.95 -14.63
C GLY A 56 -9.15 -9.28 -13.33
N ALA A 57 -8.46 -9.62 -12.24
CA ALA A 57 -8.79 -9.10 -10.92
C ALA A 57 -8.39 -7.62 -10.75
N ILE A 58 -7.50 -7.10 -11.59
CA ILE A 58 -6.95 -5.74 -11.49
C ILE A 58 -8.03 -4.68 -11.73
N ARG A 59 -8.11 -3.70 -10.81
CA ARG A 59 -8.87 -2.45 -10.97
C ARG A 59 -7.98 -1.30 -11.42
N SER A 60 -6.78 -1.20 -10.86
CA SER A 60 -5.81 -0.18 -11.20
C SER A 60 -4.40 -0.64 -10.82
N CYS A 61 -3.40 -0.09 -11.52
CA CYS A 61 -2.00 -0.18 -11.12
C CYS A 61 -1.42 1.23 -11.06
N HIS A 62 -0.58 1.49 -10.05
CA HIS A 62 0.19 2.71 -9.92
C HIS A 62 1.67 2.35 -9.77
N VAL A 63 2.54 3.05 -10.49
CA VAL A 63 3.99 2.79 -10.48
C VAL A 63 4.73 4.01 -9.95
N GLU A 64 5.55 3.79 -8.93
CA GLU A 64 6.41 4.81 -8.32
C GLU A 64 7.83 4.30 -8.21
N GLY A 65 8.73 4.89 -9.01
CA GLY A 65 10.11 4.42 -9.13
C GLY A 65 10.15 2.98 -9.63
N THR A 66 10.54 2.06 -8.74
CA THR A 66 10.64 0.63 -9.03
C THR A 66 9.58 -0.22 -8.30
N THR A 67 8.60 0.44 -7.68
CA THR A 67 7.49 -0.20 -6.97
C THR A 67 6.20 -0.05 -7.76
N MET A 68 5.40 -1.10 -7.79
CA MET A 68 4.03 -1.08 -8.30
C MET A 68 3.05 -1.45 -7.20
N THR A 69 1.99 -0.67 -7.10
CA THR A 69 0.83 -0.94 -6.26
C THR A 69 -0.34 -1.31 -7.16
N MET A 70 -0.92 -2.49 -6.95
CA MET A 70 -2.08 -2.97 -7.70
C MET A 70 -3.28 -3.04 -6.78
N LEU A 71 -4.37 -2.40 -7.17
CA LEU A 71 -5.68 -2.61 -6.56
C LEU A 71 -6.40 -3.73 -7.30
N ALA A 72 -6.81 -4.78 -6.60
CA ALA A 72 -7.47 -5.94 -7.17
C ALA A 72 -8.78 -6.28 -6.44
N ARG A 73 -9.68 -6.99 -7.13
CA ARG A 73 -10.88 -7.61 -6.56
C ARG A 73 -10.52 -8.96 -5.95
N LEU A 74 -11.18 -9.32 -4.85
CA LEU A 74 -11.15 -10.69 -4.35
C LEU A 74 -11.97 -11.63 -5.25
N GLY A 75 -11.59 -12.90 -5.24
CA GLY A 75 -12.15 -13.96 -6.08
C GLY A 75 -11.47 -14.08 -7.43
N LEU A 76 -12.04 -14.96 -8.28
CA LEU A 76 -11.59 -15.17 -9.65
C LEU A 76 -12.24 -14.15 -10.60
N SER A 77 -11.49 -13.73 -11.61
CA SER A 77 -11.93 -12.77 -12.62
C SER A 77 -11.38 -13.16 -14.01
N PRO A 78 -12.23 -13.17 -15.05
CA PRO A 78 -11.76 -13.46 -16.41
C PRO A 78 -10.73 -12.45 -16.88
N ALA A 79 -9.64 -12.93 -17.48
CA ALA A 79 -8.59 -12.09 -18.05
C ALA A 79 -8.45 -12.31 -19.57
N LYS A 80 -8.11 -11.23 -20.28
CA LYS A 80 -7.73 -11.24 -21.70
C LYS A 80 -6.22 -11.40 -21.82
N PHE A 81 -5.76 -12.64 -21.76
CA PHE A 81 -4.35 -12.99 -21.73
C PHE A 81 -3.87 -13.67 -23.04
N GLY A 82 -2.66 -13.33 -23.48
CA GLY A 82 -2.03 -13.86 -24.70
C GLY A 82 -0.84 -13.01 -25.14
N ALA A 83 -0.36 -13.16 -26.38
CA ALA A 83 0.66 -12.26 -26.91
C ALA A 83 0.16 -10.80 -26.86
N ALA A 84 1.00 -9.88 -26.37
CA ALA A 84 0.57 -8.51 -26.08
C ALA A 84 0.02 -7.81 -27.33
N GLY A 85 -1.21 -7.31 -27.24
CA GLY A 85 -1.91 -6.60 -28.29
C GLY A 85 -2.61 -5.34 -27.76
N ARG A 86 -3.59 -4.81 -28.48
CA ARG A 86 -4.35 -3.61 -28.03
C ARG A 86 -5.22 -3.87 -26.80
N GLU A 87 -5.81 -5.07 -26.70
CA GLU A 87 -6.73 -5.46 -25.62
C GLU A 87 -6.30 -6.73 -24.88
N ILE A 88 -5.10 -7.24 -25.18
CA ILE A 88 -4.58 -8.50 -24.64
C ILE A 88 -3.26 -8.20 -23.95
N GLY A 89 -3.14 -8.59 -22.68
CA GLY A 89 -1.91 -8.47 -21.91
C GLY A 89 -1.06 -9.74 -21.97
N GLY A 90 0.27 -9.56 -21.97
CA GLY A 90 1.23 -10.65 -21.89
C GLY A 90 1.25 -11.40 -20.56
N GLN A 91 0.55 -10.89 -19.56
CA GLN A 91 0.37 -11.51 -18.25
C GLN A 91 -0.90 -10.98 -17.61
N ALA A 92 -1.47 -11.76 -16.69
CA ALA A 92 -2.70 -11.44 -16.00
C ALA A 92 -2.67 -11.91 -14.55
N LEU A 93 -3.27 -11.11 -13.67
CA LEU A 93 -3.75 -11.56 -12.37
C LEU A 93 -5.20 -12.01 -12.54
N GLU A 94 -5.44 -13.31 -12.47
CA GLU A 94 -6.74 -13.93 -12.72
C GLU A 94 -7.55 -14.11 -11.44
N GLY A 95 -6.93 -14.04 -10.26
CA GLY A 95 -7.67 -14.06 -9.02
C GLY A 95 -6.85 -13.80 -7.78
N VAL A 96 -7.54 -13.38 -6.72
CA VAL A 96 -6.99 -13.15 -5.38
C VAL A 96 -7.91 -13.80 -4.38
N GLU A 97 -7.43 -14.81 -3.68
CA GLU A 97 -8.21 -15.60 -2.72
C GLU A 97 -7.53 -15.56 -1.35
N VAL A 98 -8.32 -15.59 -0.28
CA VAL A 98 -7.82 -15.68 1.09
C VAL A 98 -8.06 -17.10 1.60
N ASP A 99 -7.01 -17.73 2.10
CA ASP A 99 -7.07 -19.05 2.73
C ASP A 99 -6.39 -18.98 4.10
N GLY A 100 -7.19 -18.91 5.17
CA GLY A 100 -6.68 -18.73 6.52
C GLY A 100 -5.85 -17.45 6.67
N ASP A 101 -4.56 -17.60 7.00
CA ASP A 101 -3.59 -16.51 7.13
C ASP A 101 -2.71 -16.32 5.88
N GLU A 102 -3.11 -16.91 4.76
CA GLU A 102 -2.46 -16.81 3.46
C GLU A 102 -3.35 -16.11 2.43
N VAL A 103 -2.70 -15.49 1.45
CA VAL A 103 -3.31 -14.95 0.24
C VAL A 103 -2.75 -15.70 -0.95
N VAL A 104 -3.65 -16.21 -1.79
CA VAL A 104 -3.30 -16.92 -3.02
C VAL A 104 -3.65 -16.05 -4.20
N THR A 105 -2.64 -15.69 -5.00
CA THR A 105 -2.84 -14.96 -6.26
C THR A 105 -2.58 -15.87 -7.44
N THR A 106 -3.52 -15.89 -8.38
CA THR A 106 -3.47 -16.77 -9.56
C THR A 106 -3.01 -15.96 -10.78
N TRP A 107 -1.93 -16.41 -11.42
CA TRP A 107 -1.28 -15.70 -12.51
C TRP A 107 -1.16 -16.55 -13.77
N SER A 108 -1.31 -15.87 -14.90
CA SER A 108 -1.00 -16.39 -16.24
C SER A 108 0.02 -15.49 -16.91
N GLY A 109 1.01 -16.05 -17.60
CA GLY A 109 2.07 -15.32 -18.30
C GLY A 109 2.50 -16.01 -19.59
N ILE A 110 2.87 -15.24 -20.62
CA ILE A 110 3.39 -15.76 -21.89
C ILE A 110 4.77 -15.19 -22.17
N ALA A 111 5.65 -16.00 -22.73
CA ALA A 111 6.98 -15.59 -23.13
C ALA A 111 7.78 -14.87 -22.03
N GLY A 112 8.33 -13.70 -22.33
CA GLY A 112 9.10 -12.93 -21.35
C GLY A 112 8.28 -12.54 -20.11
N ALA A 113 6.98 -12.27 -20.28
CA ALA A 113 6.08 -11.99 -19.16
C ALA A 113 5.81 -13.25 -18.31
N GLY A 114 5.89 -14.44 -18.93
CA GLY A 114 5.91 -15.71 -18.21
C GLY A 114 7.12 -15.84 -17.28
N VAL A 115 8.30 -15.39 -17.72
CA VAL A 115 9.49 -15.33 -16.83
C VAL A 115 9.23 -14.39 -15.65
N GLY A 116 8.55 -13.27 -15.88
CA GLY A 116 8.11 -12.32 -14.85
C GLY A 116 7.27 -12.98 -13.76
N VAL A 117 6.10 -13.54 -14.12
CA VAL A 117 5.16 -14.09 -13.14
C VAL A 117 5.59 -15.42 -12.55
N ALA A 118 6.13 -16.33 -13.37
CA ALA A 118 6.36 -17.72 -12.97
C ALA A 118 7.76 -17.99 -12.41
N ALA A 119 8.71 -17.06 -12.55
CA ALA A 119 10.06 -17.23 -12.00
C ALA A 119 10.58 -16.01 -11.24
N CYS A 120 10.36 -14.79 -11.72
CA CYS A 120 10.89 -13.60 -11.05
C CYS A 120 10.09 -13.28 -9.79
N LEU A 121 8.76 -13.18 -9.91
CA LEU A 121 7.87 -12.79 -8.82
C LEU A 121 7.82 -13.84 -7.70
N THR A 122 7.87 -15.12 -8.06
CA THR A 122 7.84 -16.26 -7.14
C THR A 122 9.06 -16.38 -6.24
N GLN A 123 10.16 -15.67 -6.55
CA GLN A 123 11.36 -15.59 -5.71
C GLN A 123 11.34 -14.42 -4.70
N ALA A 124 10.31 -13.57 -4.74
CA ALA A 124 10.29 -12.34 -3.97
C ALA A 124 10.25 -12.60 -2.46
N PRO A 125 11.02 -11.85 -1.65
CA PRO A 125 10.77 -11.75 -0.22
C PRO A 125 9.29 -11.39 0.04
N GLY A 126 8.62 -12.20 0.86
CA GLY A 126 7.17 -12.11 1.11
C GLY A 126 6.34 -13.19 0.40
N VAL A 127 6.93 -13.98 -0.51
CA VAL A 127 6.32 -15.22 -1.02
C VAL A 127 6.64 -16.39 -0.08
N ILE A 128 5.65 -17.19 0.27
CA ILE A 128 5.80 -18.45 1.02
C ILE A 128 6.16 -19.57 0.05
N ARG A 129 5.38 -19.72 -1.02
CA ARG A 129 5.53 -20.77 -2.03
C ARG A 129 4.86 -20.39 -3.35
N ALA A 130 5.28 -21.05 -4.42
CA ALA A 130 4.67 -21.01 -5.73
C ALA A 130 4.12 -22.40 -6.11
N GLU A 131 2.91 -22.44 -6.63
CA GLU A 131 2.23 -23.67 -7.03
C GLU A 131 1.97 -23.66 -8.53
N TYR A 132 2.60 -24.60 -9.24
CA TYR A 132 2.51 -24.75 -10.68
C TYR A 132 1.56 -25.91 -11.00
N PRO A 133 0.60 -25.75 -11.93
CA PRO A 133 -0.31 -26.84 -12.28
C PRO A 133 0.42 -28.08 -12.80
N SER A 134 1.42 -27.89 -13.67
CA SER A 134 2.17 -28.95 -14.35
C SER A 134 3.67 -28.62 -14.54
N GLU A 135 4.47 -29.61 -14.96
CA GLU A 135 5.89 -29.38 -15.36
C GLU A 135 6.02 -28.46 -16.58
N ASP A 136 4.99 -28.39 -17.43
CA ASP A 136 5.00 -27.49 -18.58
C ASP A 136 4.92 -26.02 -18.16
N ASP A 137 4.26 -25.73 -17.03
CA ASP A 137 4.21 -24.37 -16.47
C ASP A 137 5.57 -23.91 -15.90
N LEU A 138 6.50 -24.84 -15.66
CA LEU A 138 7.88 -24.54 -15.28
C LEU A 138 8.79 -24.30 -16.49
N ARG A 139 8.30 -24.50 -17.71
CA ARG A 139 9.04 -24.22 -18.96
C ARG A 139 8.74 -22.80 -19.43
N ILE A 140 9.38 -21.84 -18.77
CA ILE A 140 9.19 -20.40 -18.99
C ILE A 140 9.98 -19.87 -20.21
N GLY A 141 9.56 -18.72 -20.73
CA GLY A 141 10.21 -18.08 -21.88
C GLY A 141 9.93 -18.77 -23.22
N GLY A 142 10.43 -18.19 -24.32
CA GLY A 142 10.00 -18.58 -25.67
C GLY A 142 8.50 -18.32 -25.88
N ALA A 143 7.87 -18.79 -26.94
CA ALA A 143 6.44 -18.54 -27.18
C ALA A 143 5.47 -19.32 -26.22
N ARG A 144 5.93 -19.72 -25.03
CA ARG A 144 5.23 -20.61 -24.10
C ARG A 144 4.36 -19.85 -23.12
N VAL A 145 3.25 -20.47 -22.72
CA VAL A 145 2.37 -20.02 -21.65
C VAL A 145 2.73 -20.77 -20.37
N CYS A 146 2.70 -20.06 -19.25
CA CYS A 146 2.84 -20.64 -17.92
C CYS A 146 1.76 -20.09 -16.98
N ARG A 147 1.34 -20.92 -16.03
CA ARG A 147 0.42 -20.57 -14.95
C ARG A 147 1.07 -20.86 -13.61
N VAL A 148 0.81 -19.99 -12.64
CA VAL A 148 1.32 -20.15 -11.29
C VAL A 148 0.35 -19.54 -10.28
N ARG A 149 0.20 -20.18 -9.13
CA ARG A 149 -0.40 -19.57 -7.95
C ARG A 149 0.71 -19.17 -7.00
N ILE A 150 0.72 -17.92 -6.55
CA ILE A 150 1.69 -17.41 -5.60
C ILE A 150 0.99 -17.30 -4.26
N VAL A 151 1.55 -17.95 -3.26
CA VAL A 151 1.05 -17.92 -1.89
C VAL A 151 1.93 -16.99 -1.06
N SER A 152 1.32 -16.02 -0.41
CA SER A 152 1.96 -15.05 0.47
C SER A 152 1.22 -14.95 1.80
N PRO A 153 1.83 -14.37 2.85
CA PRO A 153 1.10 -13.95 4.03
C PRO A 153 -0.10 -13.07 3.73
N LEU A 154 -1.14 -13.19 4.55
CA LEU A 154 -2.20 -12.21 4.68
C LEU A 154 -1.72 -11.01 5.50
N TYR A 155 -1.87 -9.81 4.93
CA TYR A 155 -1.67 -8.55 5.64
C TYR A 155 -2.96 -7.70 5.63
N GLU A 156 -3.10 -6.83 6.60
CA GLU A 156 -4.03 -5.70 6.64
C GLU A 156 -3.30 -4.42 6.25
N LYS A 157 -3.96 -3.49 5.55
CA LYS A 157 -3.42 -2.15 5.32
C LYS A 157 -3.80 -1.23 6.46
N VAL A 158 -2.81 -0.55 7.03
CA VAL A 158 -3.00 0.46 8.08
C VAL A 158 -2.37 1.77 7.63
N THR A 159 -3.16 2.84 7.58
CA THR A 159 -2.71 4.21 7.31
C THR A 159 -2.78 5.00 8.62
N ILE A 160 -1.67 5.61 9.02
CA ILE A 160 -1.55 6.39 10.25
C ILE A 160 -1.20 7.83 9.87
N GLY A 161 -2.10 8.78 10.13
CA GLY A 161 -1.87 10.20 9.97
C GLY A 161 -1.36 10.82 11.27
N ILE A 162 -0.33 11.64 11.17
CA ILE A 162 0.33 12.31 12.28
C ILE A 162 0.45 13.79 11.91
N ASP A 163 0.08 14.67 12.82
CA ASP A 163 0.24 16.11 12.64
C ASP A 163 0.49 16.83 13.98
N ASP A 164 1.06 18.03 13.86
CA ASP A 164 1.29 18.95 14.98
C ASP A 164 2.19 18.34 16.07
N THR A 165 3.33 17.76 15.68
CA THR A 165 4.34 17.28 16.64
C THR A 165 5.43 18.31 16.92
N ASP A 166 5.50 19.37 16.10
CA ASP A 166 6.51 20.43 16.11
C ASP A 166 5.94 21.80 16.51
N THR A 167 6.82 22.72 16.90
CA THR A 167 6.49 24.13 17.18
C THR A 167 7.08 25.03 16.09
N ARG A 168 7.01 26.35 16.26
CA ARG A 168 7.68 27.27 15.31
C ARG A 168 9.20 27.27 15.49
N GLU A 169 9.66 26.87 16.65
CA GLU A 169 11.05 26.96 17.09
C GLU A 169 11.77 25.60 17.02
N GLU A 170 11.06 24.49 17.14
CA GLU A 170 11.65 23.16 17.32
C GLU A 170 10.83 22.04 16.66
N GLY A 171 11.53 21.03 16.14
CA GLY A 171 10.94 19.81 15.61
C GLY A 171 10.51 19.90 14.14
N ALA A 172 10.10 18.76 13.59
CA ALA A 172 9.44 18.67 12.30
C ALA A 172 8.61 17.37 12.25
N THR A 173 7.30 17.47 12.08
CA THR A 173 6.38 16.32 12.06
C THR A 173 6.85 15.19 11.15
N TRP A 174 7.28 15.50 9.93
CA TRP A 174 7.71 14.47 8.98
C TRP A 174 8.98 13.73 9.39
N VAL A 175 9.93 14.42 10.03
CA VAL A 175 11.17 13.81 10.49
C VAL A 175 10.85 12.83 11.61
N LEU A 176 9.99 13.24 12.55
CA LEU A 176 9.59 12.38 13.66
C LEU A 176 8.80 11.17 13.16
N ALA A 177 7.84 11.36 12.25
CA ALA A 177 7.07 10.28 11.66
C ALA A 177 7.96 9.27 10.91
N LEU A 178 8.93 9.74 10.11
CA LEU A 178 9.84 8.86 9.38
C LEU A 178 10.77 8.09 10.33
N LYS A 179 11.31 8.75 11.37
CA LYS A 179 12.10 8.06 12.41
C LYS A 179 11.29 6.97 13.11
N CYS A 180 10.03 7.23 13.43
CA CYS A 180 9.11 6.23 14.00
C CYS A 180 8.96 5.02 13.07
N ALA A 181 8.71 5.25 11.78
CA ALA A 181 8.59 4.17 10.80
C ALA A 181 9.88 3.34 10.65
N GLU A 182 11.04 4.00 10.56
CA GLU A 182 12.34 3.32 10.38
C GLU A 182 12.80 2.56 11.63
N ALA A 183 12.43 3.04 12.83
CA ALA A 183 12.76 2.38 14.09
C ALA A 183 11.81 1.20 14.43
N CYS A 184 10.72 1.02 13.68
CA CYS A 184 9.77 -0.06 13.92
C CYS A 184 10.37 -1.42 13.53
N THR A 185 10.53 -2.31 14.51
CA THR A 185 11.12 -3.66 14.33
C THR A 185 10.13 -4.79 14.64
N ILE A 186 8.83 -4.46 14.77
CA ILE A 186 7.79 -5.44 15.15
C ILE A 186 7.67 -6.52 14.06
N PRO A 187 7.86 -7.81 14.38
CA PRO A 187 7.72 -8.88 13.40
C PRO A 187 6.31 -8.93 12.80
N GLY A 188 6.23 -8.99 11.47
CA GLY A 188 4.96 -9.00 10.74
C GLY A 188 4.37 -7.61 10.50
N VAL A 189 5.10 -6.53 10.80
CA VAL A 189 4.77 -5.16 10.42
C VAL A 189 5.78 -4.71 9.36
N GLU A 190 5.26 -4.36 8.19
CA GLU A 190 6.05 -3.90 7.05
C GLU A 190 5.73 -2.44 6.75
N TYR A 191 6.72 -1.56 6.91
CA TYR A 191 6.60 -0.19 6.43
C TYR A 191 6.53 -0.18 4.89
N LEU A 192 5.58 0.59 4.35
CA LEU A 192 5.30 0.66 2.92
C LEU A 192 5.80 1.96 2.30
N ASP A 193 5.35 3.09 2.83
CA ASP A 193 5.77 4.43 2.41
C ASP A 193 5.26 5.49 3.40
N MET A 194 5.73 6.73 3.20
CA MET A 194 5.24 7.93 3.84
C MET A 194 4.75 8.92 2.79
N ARG A 195 3.67 9.63 3.09
CA ARG A 195 3.20 10.79 2.33
C ARG A 195 3.22 12.05 3.17
N LEU A 196 3.75 13.11 2.60
CA LEU A 196 3.52 14.46 3.10
C LEU A 196 2.24 14.99 2.50
N VAL A 197 1.36 15.49 3.36
CA VAL A 197 0.04 15.97 3.00
C VAL A 197 -0.01 17.46 3.26
N GLN A 198 0.05 18.24 2.19
CA GLN A 198 -0.12 19.69 2.27
C GLN A 198 -1.57 20.01 2.62
N LEU A 199 -1.79 20.67 3.75
CA LEU A 199 -3.11 21.11 4.21
C LEU A 199 -3.34 22.58 3.81
N ASN A 200 -4.27 23.26 4.47
CA ASN A 200 -4.58 24.65 4.18
C ASN A 200 -3.50 25.63 4.73
N PRO A 201 -2.70 26.29 3.87
CA PRO A 201 -1.69 27.24 4.32
C PRO A 201 -2.29 28.52 4.90
N ALA A 202 -3.60 28.78 4.76
CA ALA A 202 -4.24 29.96 5.34
C ALA A 202 -4.52 29.82 6.84
N VAL A 203 -4.32 28.65 7.45
CA VAL A 203 -4.55 28.44 8.89
C VAL A 203 -3.67 29.39 9.72
N PRO A 204 -4.23 30.17 10.67
CA PRO A 204 -3.45 31.16 11.43
C PRO A 204 -2.59 30.52 12.54
N LYS A 205 -3.06 29.44 13.16
CA LYS A 205 -2.37 28.69 14.23
C LYS A 205 -1.70 27.41 13.70
N LYS A 206 -0.91 27.55 12.64
CA LYS A 206 -0.12 26.47 12.02
C LYS A 206 1.36 26.53 12.41
N THR A 207 2.06 25.40 12.27
CA THR A 207 3.50 25.38 11.99
C THR A 207 3.73 25.97 10.60
N THR A 208 4.95 26.39 10.26
CA THR A 208 5.24 27.24 9.09
C THR A 208 4.53 26.79 7.80
N ASN A 209 4.53 25.48 7.50
CA ASN A 209 4.04 24.95 6.22
C ASN A 209 2.65 24.27 6.28
N CYS A 210 2.09 23.97 7.45
CA CYS A 210 0.82 23.23 7.61
C CYS A 210 0.80 21.90 6.80
N VAL A 211 1.69 20.98 7.16
CA VAL A 211 1.87 19.70 6.47
C VAL A 211 1.76 18.55 7.46
N GLY A 212 0.76 17.68 7.27
CA GLY A 212 0.64 16.42 7.99
C GLY A 212 1.45 15.30 7.33
N SER A 213 1.72 14.23 8.06
CA SER A 213 2.44 13.05 7.57
C SER A 213 1.57 11.80 7.67
N ALA A 214 1.45 11.03 6.59
CA ALA A 214 0.77 9.74 6.59
C ALA A 214 1.80 8.61 6.44
N LEU A 215 1.78 7.65 7.35
CA LEU A 215 2.57 6.42 7.27
C LEU A 215 1.67 5.26 6.85
N ASN A 216 2.09 4.50 5.84
CA ASN A 216 1.37 3.31 5.38
C ASN A 216 2.13 2.04 5.79
N PHE A 217 1.41 1.07 6.33
CA PHE A 217 1.94 -0.22 6.75
C PHE A 217 1.12 -1.39 6.20
N ALA A 218 1.80 -2.50 5.93
CA ALA A 218 1.18 -3.82 5.80
C ALA A 218 1.41 -4.58 7.11
N VAL A 219 0.34 -5.03 7.76
CA VAL A 219 0.40 -5.58 9.11
C VAL A 219 -0.25 -6.96 9.16
N ARG A 220 0.46 -7.98 9.65
CA ARG A 220 -0.12 -9.32 9.86
C ARG A 220 -1.31 -9.22 10.83
N PRO A 221 -2.39 -9.99 10.63
CA PRO A 221 -3.49 -10.08 11.58
C PRO A 221 -2.98 -10.33 13.01
N GLY A 222 -3.54 -9.62 13.99
CA GLY A 222 -3.13 -9.69 15.39
C GLY A 222 -1.90 -8.84 15.76
N ARG A 223 -1.28 -8.11 14.82
CA ARG A 223 -0.17 -7.19 15.10
C ARG A 223 -0.55 -5.71 15.06
N VAL A 224 -1.76 -5.38 14.64
CA VAL A 224 -2.22 -3.98 14.49
C VAL A 224 -2.14 -3.23 15.81
N ASP A 225 -2.67 -3.76 16.91
CA ASP A 225 -2.69 -3.05 18.20
C ASP A 225 -1.27 -2.77 18.71
N ALA A 226 -0.33 -3.71 18.52
CA ALA A 226 1.07 -3.52 18.87
C ALA A 226 1.73 -2.40 18.05
N LEU A 227 1.42 -2.30 16.75
CA LEU A 227 1.86 -1.18 15.92
C LEU A 227 1.27 0.15 16.42
N LEU A 228 -0.02 0.20 16.73
CA LEU A 228 -0.67 1.45 17.15
C LEU A 228 -0.14 1.94 18.50
N GLU A 229 0.08 1.03 19.45
CA GLU A 229 0.72 1.33 20.73
C GLU A 229 2.13 1.87 20.53
N TYR A 230 2.97 1.16 19.75
CA TYR A 230 4.32 1.60 19.42
C TYR A 230 4.34 3.00 18.79
N VAL A 231 3.51 3.23 17.77
CA VAL A 231 3.48 4.52 17.06
C VAL A 231 3.03 5.64 17.98
N ARG A 232 1.96 5.44 18.76
CA ARG A 232 1.51 6.46 19.73
C ARG A 232 2.62 6.80 20.71
N ASP A 233 3.20 5.78 21.35
CA ASP A 233 4.16 5.98 22.43
C ASP A 233 5.44 6.65 21.91
N PHE A 234 5.94 6.23 20.73
CA PHE A 234 7.12 6.84 20.09
C PHE A 234 6.86 8.31 19.70
N ILE A 235 5.73 8.59 19.07
CA ILE A 235 5.41 9.95 18.63
C ILE A 235 5.19 10.86 19.84
N GLU A 236 4.44 10.42 20.85
CA GLU A 236 4.15 11.26 22.02
C GLU A 236 5.36 11.47 22.94
N SER A 237 6.32 10.53 23.00
CA SER A 237 7.53 10.72 23.80
C SER A 237 8.52 11.72 23.20
N GLU A 238 8.49 11.88 21.88
CA GLU A 238 9.45 12.69 21.13
C GLU A 238 8.84 13.99 20.57
N ALA A 239 7.50 14.10 20.55
CA ALA A 239 6.81 15.31 20.13
C ALA A 239 7.08 16.47 21.09
N VAL A 240 7.36 17.65 20.54
CA VAL A 240 7.56 18.88 21.31
C VAL A 240 6.25 19.67 21.48
N SER A 241 5.30 19.48 20.56
CA SER A 241 3.97 20.10 20.62
C SER A 241 3.04 19.34 21.56
N LYS A 242 2.18 20.07 22.27
CA LYS A 242 1.09 19.52 23.10
C LYS A 242 -0.21 19.32 22.32
N ASP A 243 -0.20 19.67 21.04
CA ASP A 243 -1.38 19.66 20.19
C ASP A 243 -1.43 18.42 19.26
N THR A 244 -0.44 17.52 19.36
CA THR A 244 -0.25 16.37 18.48
C THR A 244 -1.51 15.53 18.31
N GLY A 245 -1.83 15.23 17.05
CA GLY A 245 -2.90 14.31 16.67
C GLY A 245 -2.35 13.07 15.98
N ILE A 246 -2.98 11.93 16.25
CA ILE A 246 -2.65 10.66 15.60
C ILE A 246 -3.94 9.96 15.20
N ALA A 247 -4.18 9.85 13.90
CA ALA A 247 -5.37 9.25 13.29
C ALA A 247 -5.02 7.93 12.59
N VAL A 248 -5.92 6.95 12.63
CA VAL A 248 -5.68 5.61 12.11
C VAL A 248 -6.86 5.15 11.26
N TYR A 249 -6.56 4.68 10.06
CA TYR A 249 -7.50 3.94 9.22
C TYR A 249 -6.98 2.52 8.96
N ARG A 250 -7.86 1.53 9.13
CA ARG A 250 -7.62 0.12 8.79
C ARG A 250 -8.50 -0.21 7.59
N GLY A 251 -7.89 -0.39 6.42
CA GLY A 251 -8.60 -0.65 5.18
C GLY A 251 -7.82 -0.21 3.95
N ILE A 252 -8.25 -0.67 2.78
CA ILE A 252 -7.59 -0.34 1.50
C ILE A 252 -8.16 0.92 0.88
N ALA A 253 -9.48 1.07 0.92
CA ALA A 253 -10.20 2.21 0.38
C ALA A 253 -11.37 2.55 1.29
N PHE A 254 -11.75 3.82 1.33
CA PHE A 254 -12.99 4.23 1.97
C PHE A 254 -14.19 3.81 1.13
N ALA A 255 -15.30 3.46 1.78
CA ALA A 255 -16.54 3.12 1.08
C ALA A 255 -17.09 4.31 0.27
N GLU A 256 -16.89 5.53 0.78
CA GLU A 256 -17.31 6.78 0.16
C GLU A 256 -16.21 7.82 0.31
N GLU A 257 -16.10 8.74 -0.65
CA GLU A 257 -15.19 9.88 -0.55
C GLU A 257 -15.68 10.86 0.54
N SER A 258 -14.74 11.37 1.33
CA SER A 258 -15.03 12.37 2.34
C SER A 258 -15.00 13.77 1.75
N SER A 259 -16.06 14.56 1.95
CA SER A 259 -16.04 15.99 1.62
C SER A 259 -14.97 16.74 2.43
N TYR A 260 -14.63 16.25 3.62
CA TYR A 260 -13.57 16.77 4.48
C TYR A 260 -12.20 16.74 3.80
N ALA A 261 -11.93 15.77 2.91
CA ALA A 261 -10.66 15.68 2.18
C ALA A 261 -10.37 16.97 1.38
N ARG A 262 -11.36 17.54 0.71
CA ARG A 262 -11.22 18.85 0.05
C ARG A 262 -11.13 19.98 1.08
N ARG A 263 -12.00 19.94 2.09
CA ARG A 263 -12.14 21.04 3.07
C ARG A 263 -10.89 21.24 3.91
N VAL A 264 -10.19 20.18 4.32
CA VAL A 264 -8.97 20.28 5.13
C VAL A 264 -7.82 20.99 4.41
N LYS A 265 -7.85 21.01 3.07
CA LYS A 265 -6.90 21.76 2.24
C LYS A 265 -7.36 23.18 1.89
N THR A 266 -8.62 23.54 2.13
CA THR A 266 -9.21 24.79 1.59
C THR A 266 -9.94 25.68 2.61
N GLU A 267 -10.34 25.13 3.75
CA GLU A 267 -11.18 25.79 4.75
C GLU A 267 -10.50 25.81 6.13
N LEU A 268 -11.00 26.64 7.04
CA LEU A 268 -10.62 26.61 8.45
C LEU A 268 -11.58 25.67 9.18
N LEU A 269 -11.07 24.54 9.66
CA LEU A 269 -11.87 23.49 10.30
C LEU A 269 -11.70 23.49 11.81
N THR A 270 -12.71 22.96 12.48
CA THR A 270 -12.75 22.78 13.94
C THR A 270 -12.39 21.35 14.33
N LEU A 271 -12.04 21.17 15.61
CA LEU A 271 -11.75 19.85 16.16
C LEU A 271 -13.01 18.96 16.13
N GLU A 272 -14.16 19.53 16.43
CA GLU A 272 -15.45 18.84 16.46
C GLU A 272 -15.83 18.31 15.07
N GLU A 273 -15.57 19.08 14.01
CA GLU A 273 -15.77 18.62 12.62
C GLU A 273 -14.86 17.45 12.28
N ALA A 274 -13.59 17.50 12.70
CA ALA A 274 -12.64 16.41 12.48
C ALA A 274 -13.07 15.13 13.22
N GLU A 275 -13.50 15.25 14.48
CA GLU A 275 -13.94 14.10 15.28
C GLU A 275 -15.23 13.48 14.74
N ALA A 276 -16.20 14.30 14.32
CA ALA A 276 -17.43 13.82 13.71
C ALA A 276 -17.17 13.10 12.38
N GLU A 277 -16.31 13.66 11.53
CA GLU A 277 -15.98 13.03 10.25
C GLU A 277 -15.14 11.76 10.43
N ALA A 278 -14.18 11.75 11.35
CA ALA A 278 -13.39 10.56 11.66
C ALA A 278 -14.29 9.40 12.09
N ALA A 279 -15.24 9.65 12.99
CA ALA A 279 -16.23 8.66 13.42
C ALA A 279 -17.07 8.13 12.25
N ARG A 280 -17.52 9.01 11.34
CA ARG A 280 -18.29 8.63 10.14
C ARG A 280 -17.47 7.76 9.18
N MET A 281 -16.19 8.07 9.02
CA MET A 281 -15.29 7.40 8.08
C MET A 281 -14.64 6.13 8.65
N GLY A 282 -14.92 5.78 9.92
CA GLY A 282 -14.27 4.66 10.59
C GLY A 282 -12.79 4.91 10.91
N VAL A 283 -12.38 6.18 10.99
CA VAL A 283 -11.04 6.61 11.40
C VAL A 283 -11.00 6.78 12.92
N ARG A 284 -10.00 6.18 13.57
CA ARG A 284 -9.82 6.25 15.02
C ARG A 284 -8.68 7.19 15.37
N PHE A 285 -8.89 8.09 16.32
CA PHE A 285 -7.79 8.81 16.96
C PHE A 285 -7.20 7.99 18.10
N ILE A 286 -5.87 7.93 18.17
CA ILE A 286 -5.13 7.20 19.23
C ILE A 286 -4.28 8.12 20.10
N ASP A 287 -4.18 9.41 19.76
CA ASP A 287 -3.46 10.39 20.59
C ASP A 287 -4.14 10.62 21.95
N SER A 288 -3.32 10.90 22.97
CA SER A 288 -3.72 11.26 24.33
C SER A 288 -4.07 12.75 24.47
N ASN A 289 -3.55 13.60 23.59
CA ASN A 289 -3.69 15.06 23.68
C ASN A 289 -5.11 15.55 23.42
N ARG A 290 -5.81 14.97 22.43
CA ARG A 290 -7.19 15.34 22.05
C ARG A 290 -7.32 16.80 21.65
N ARG A 291 -6.39 17.28 20.82
CA ARG A 291 -6.29 18.70 20.41
C ARG A 291 -6.28 18.88 18.90
N LYS A 292 -6.00 20.11 18.46
CA LYS A 292 -6.12 20.58 17.07
C LYS A 292 -5.33 19.75 16.05
N GLY A 293 -4.23 19.08 16.42
CA GLY A 293 -3.48 18.21 15.51
C GLY A 293 -4.32 17.08 14.92
N ARG A 294 -5.44 16.70 15.56
CA ARG A 294 -6.41 15.76 14.99
C ARG A 294 -6.98 16.18 13.64
N ILE A 295 -7.10 17.49 13.39
CA ILE A 295 -7.61 18.05 12.13
C ILE A 295 -6.70 17.63 10.97
N GLY A 296 -5.40 17.85 11.11
CA GLY A 296 -4.43 17.52 10.08
C GLY A 296 -4.04 16.05 10.06
N ALA A 297 -4.06 15.35 11.21
CA ALA A 297 -3.90 13.91 11.25
C ALA A 297 -5.00 13.19 10.46
N LEU A 298 -6.27 13.61 10.59
CA LEU A 298 -7.35 13.09 9.75
C LEU A 298 -7.12 13.45 8.27
N GLY A 299 -6.72 14.69 7.99
CA GLY A 299 -6.36 15.11 6.63
C GLY A 299 -5.28 14.22 6.02
N ALA A 300 -4.24 13.90 6.79
CA ALA A 300 -3.15 13.02 6.37
C ALA A 300 -3.65 11.61 6.03
N VAL A 301 -4.54 11.03 6.86
CA VAL A 301 -5.17 9.73 6.57
C VAL A 301 -5.97 9.76 5.25
N LEU A 302 -6.82 10.77 5.06
CA LEU A 302 -7.70 10.86 3.88
C LEU A 302 -6.91 11.02 2.57
N TRP A 303 -5.76 11.68 2.61
CA TRP A 303 -4.89 11.90 1.45
C TRP A 303 -3.74 10.89 1.32
N GLY A 304 -3.48 10.07 2.34
CA GLY A 304 -2.30 9.21 2.45
C GLY A 304 -2.14 8.16 1.35
N ASN A 305 -3.15 7.97 0.51
CA ASN A 305 -3.15 7.05 -0.62
C ASN A 305 -3.56 7.71 -1.96
N LYS A 306 -3.51 9.04 -2.06
CA LYS A 306 -3.93 9.81 -3.25
C LYS A 306 -2.76 10.20 -4.18
N GLY A 307 -1.60 9.56 -4.02
CA GLY A 307 -0.41 9.82 -4.85
C GLY A 307 0.18 11.22 -4.65
N VAL A 308 0.76 11.78 -5.71
CA VAL A 308 1.47 13.08 -5.66
C VAL A 308 0.55 14.27 -5.31
N GLU A 309 -0.75 14.18 -5.62
CA GLU A 309 -1.74 15.21 -5.26
C GLU A 309 -1.83 15.46 -3.76
N ALA A 310 -1.45 14.48 -2.93
CA ALA A 310 -1.40 14.64 -1.49
C ALA A 310 -0.43 15.78 -1.09
N ALA A 311 0.71 15.90 -1.77
CA ALA A 311 1.75 16.88 -1.49
C ALA A 311 1.43 18.29 -2.02
N GLY A 312 0.51 18.41 -2.97
CA GLY A 312 0.09 19.70 -3.54
C GLY A 312 -1.04 20.39 -2.77
N LEU A 313 -1.22 21.68 -3.04
CA LEU A 313 -2.45 22.39 -2.70
C LEU A 313 -3.63 21.81 -3.47
N TYR A 314 -4.84 22.02 -2.94
CA TYR A 314 -6.04 21.47 -3.58
C TYR A 314 -6.22 22.01 -5.01
N GLY A 315 -6.24 21.10 -5.99
CA GLY A 315 -6.42 21.43 -7.41
C GLY A 315 -5.13 21.67 -8.19
N GLU A 316 -3.94 21.54 -7.58
CA GLU A 316 -2.68 21.54 -8.32
C GLU A 316 -2.54 20.25 -9.16
N THR A 317 -2.03 20.41 -10.38
CA THR A 317 -1.77 19.31 -11.32
C THR A 317 -0.27 19.16 -11.57
N PHE A 318 0.23 17.92 -11.61
CA PHE A 318 1.64 17.57 -11.79
C PHE A 318 1.88 16.76 -13.07
#